data_AF-A0AAE0KUE2-F1
#
_entry.id   AF-A0AAE0KUE2-F1
#
_cell.length_a   1.000
_cell.length_b   1.000
_cell.length_c   1.000
_cell.angle_alpha   90.00
_cell.angle_beta   90.00
_cell.angle_gamma   90.00
#
_symmetry.space_group_name_H-M   'P 1'
#
loop_
_entity.id
_entity.type
_entity.pdbx_description
1 polymer ?
#
loop_
_entity_poly.entity_id
_entity_poly.type
_entity_poly.pdbx_seq_one_letter_code
_entity_poly.pdbx_strand_id
1 'polypeptide(L)'
;MFFADPDTKSWLEDNFEPHFGYPNIVRFSWATTKKICDERGIDVEWEADVEDDLKGVATLNFGKKRSLPVAQTKSSGVNRHPYFKSRKLQRVVDF
;
A
#
# COMPACT_ATOMS: atom_id res chain seq x y z
N MET A 1 -11.74 -14.13 -28.46
CA MET A 1 -10.27 -14.17 -28.64
C MET A 1 -9.88 -12.94 -29.44
N PHE A 2 -9.69 -11.80 -28.77
CA PHE A 2 -9.41 -10.48 -29.39
C PHE A 2 -8.19 -9.78 -28.76
N PHE A 3 -7.51 -10.43 -27.82
CA PHE A 3 -6.47 -9.84 -26.97
C PHE A 3 -5.05 -10.15 -27.44
N ALA A 4 -4.93 -10.99 -28.47
CA ALA A 4 -3.67 -11.39 -29.08
C ALA A 4 -3.40 -10.63 -30.39
N ASP A 5 -4.20 -9.60 -30.67
CA ASP A 5 -4.01 -8.75 -31.82
C ASP A 5 -2.75 -7.88 -31.62
N PRO A 6 -1.74 -7.98 -32.50
CA PRO A 6 -0.48 -7.25 -32.36
C PRO A 6 -0.69 -5.73 -32.39
N ASP A 7 -1.68 -5.23 -33.13
CA ASP A 7 -1.95 -3.80 -33.25
C ASP A 7 -2.45 -3.22 -31.92
N THR A 8 -3.35 -3.95 -31.25
CA THR A 8 -3.84 -3.59 -29.92
C THR A 8 -2.72 -3.59 -28.88
N LYS A 9 -1.74 -4.50 -29.00
CA LYS A 9 -0.59 -4.54 -28.08
C LYS A 9 0.32 -3.32 -28.25
N SER A 10 0.63 -2.94 -29.50
CA SER A 10 1.43 -1.73 -29.79
C SER A 10 0.73 -0.49 -29.24
N TRP A 11 -0.58 -0.37 -29.45
CA TRP A 11 -1.36 0.77 -28.95
C TRP A 11 -1.31 0.89 -27.42
N LEU A 12 -1.35 -0.23 -26.69
CA LEU A 12 -1.18 -0.21 -25.23
C LEU A 12 0.22 0.24 -24.82
N GLU A 13 1.27 -0.23 -25.50
CA GLU A 13 2.64 0.18 -25.17
C GLU A 13 2.89 1.67 -25.44
N ASP A 14 2.25 2.24 -26.47
CA ASP A 14 2.39 3.64 -26.87
C ASP A 14 1.55 4.62 -26.04
N ASN A 15 0.40 4.17 -25.51
CA ASN A 15 -0.55 5.03 -24.78
C ASN A 15 -0.47 4.86 -23.26
N PHE A 16 0.68 4.42 -22.75
CA PHE A 16 0.90 4.24 -21.32
C PHE A 16 1.49 5.49 -20.66
N GLU A 17 0.85 5.96 -19.59
CA GLU A 17 1.32 7.05 -18.75
C GLU A 17 1.82 6.53 -17.39
N PRO A 18 3.01 6.93 -16.90
CA PRO A 18 3.57 6.41 -15.64
C PRO A 18 2.74 6.66 -14.37
N HIS A 19 1.97 7.77 -14.33
CA HIS A 19 1.20 8.15 -13.13
C HIS A 19 -0.19 7.52 -13.08
N PHE A 20 -0.94 7.58 -14.19
CA PHE A 20 -2.34 7.12 -14.26
C PHE A 20 -2.51 5.78 -14.99
N GLY A 21 -1.48 5.31 -15.68
CA GLY A 21 -1.50 4.08 -16.47
C GLY A 21 -2.20 4.28 -17.81
N TYR A 22 -3.51 4.04 -17.85
CA TYR A 22 -4.29 4.00 -19.10
C TYR A 22 -5.60 4.80 -19.02
N PRO A 23 -6.11 5.31 -20.16
CA PRO A 23 -7.46 5.85 -20.22
C PRO A 23 -8.53 4.77 -19.96
N ASN A 24 -9.73 5.18 -19.54
CA ASN A 24 -10.85 4.32 -19.13
C ASN A 24 -11.36 3.32 -20.20
N ILE A 25 -10.88 3.43 -21.44
CA ILE A 25 -11.16 2.46 -22.51
C ILE A 25 -10.48 1.10 -22.26
N VAL A 26 -9.38 1.09 -21.52
CA VAL A 26 -8.59 -0.11 -21.22
C VAL A 26 -9.13 -0.80 -19.99
N ARG A 27 -9.15 -2.14 -20.02
CA ARG A 27 -9.53 -2.96 -18.88
C ARG A 27 -8.30 -3.34 -18.05
N PHE A 28 -8.17 -2.75 -16.87
CA PHE A 28 -7.08 -3.04 -15.92
C PHE A 28 -7.06 -4.48 -15.38
N SER A 29 -8.14 -5.24 -15.55
CA SER A 29 -8.19 -6.66 -15.17
C SER A 29 -7.47 -7.58 -16.16
N TRP A 30 -7.01 -7.08 -17.31
CA TRP A 30 -6.29 -7.86 -18.31
C TRP A 30 -4.85 -8.12 -17.89
N ALA A 31 -4.39 -9.36 -18.09
CA ALA A 31 -3.02 -9.76 -17.72
C ALA A 31 -1.94 -8.92 -18.43
N THR A 32 -2.15 -8.55 -19.70
CA THR A 32 -1.21 -7.70 -20.46
C THR A 32 -1.13 -6.29 -19.86
N THR A 33 -2.27 -5.70 -19.52
CA THR A 33 -2.35 -4.37 -18.91
C THR A 33 -1.66 -4.35 -17.55
N LYS A 34 -1.90 -5.37 -16.71
CA LYS A 34 -1.23 -5.51 -15.41
C LYS A 34 0.29 -5.54 -15.56
N LYS A 35 0.81 -6.41 -16.44
CA LYS A 35 2.27 -6.50 -16.68
C LYS A 35 2.88 -5.16 -17.09
N ILE A 36 2.24 -4.42 -18.00
CA ILE A 36 2.76 -3.13 -18.43
C ILE A 36 2.71 -2.10 -17.28
N CYS A 37 1.65 -2.10 -16.48
CA CYS A 37 1.57 -1.26 -15.28
C CYS A 37 2.66 -1.62 -14.26
N ASP A 38 2.93 -2.91 -14.04
CA ASP A 38 3.95 -3.36 -13.09
C ASP A 38 5.38 -3.06 -13.58
N GLU A 39 5.62 -3.11 -14.89
CA GLU A 39 6.95 -2.88 -15.49
C GLU A 39 7.28 -1.38 -15.70
N ARG A 40 6.28 -0.57 -16.06
CA ARG A 40 6.48 0.85 -16.44
C ARG A 40 5.80 1.85 -15.51
N GLY A 41 4.85 1.40 -14.70
CA GLY A 41 4.14 2.25 -13.77
C GLY A 41 4.96 2.53 -12.52
N ILE A 42 4.43 3.44 -11.71
CA ILE A 42 4.95 3.72 -10.37
C ILE A 42 4.41 2.66 -9.42
N ASP A 43 5.23 2.24 -8.45
CA ASP A 43 4.80 1.36 -7.36
C ASP A 43 3.68 2.04 -6.55
N VAL A 44 2.49 1.43 -6.59
CA VAL A 44 1.32 1.85 -5.80
C VAL A 44 0.96 0.71 -4.87
N GLU A 45 1.01 0.97 -3.57
CA GLU A 45 0.59 0.04 -2.54
C GLU A 45 -0.85 0.33 -2.14
N TRP A 46 -1.75 -0.64 -2.34
CA TRP A 46 -3.14 -0.56 -1.91
C TRP A 46 -3.33 -1.28 -0.58
N GLU A 47 -4.07 -0.69 0.36
CA GLU A 47 -4.35 -1.31 1.67
C GLU A 47 -5.00 -2.71 1.53
N ALA A 48 -5.76 -2.93 0.45
CA ALA A 48 -6.40 -4.21 0.15
C ALA A 48 -5.42 -5.33 -0.25
N ASP A 49 -4.23 -4.99 -0.75
CA ASP A 49 -3.21 -5.98 -1.14
C ASP A 49 -2.39 -6.48 0.08
N VAL A 50 -2.50 -5.80 1.23
CA VAL A 50 -1.71 -6.07 2.45
C VAL A 50 -2.45 -6.98 3.44
N GLU A 51 -3.78 -7.11 3.35
CA GLU A 51 -4.60 -7.78 4.38
C GLU A 51 -4.63 -9.32 4.30
N ASP A 52 -4.08 -9.97 3.28
CA ASP A 52 -4.18 -11.44 3.15
C ASP A 52 -3.22 -12.23 4.07
N ASP A 53 -2.28 -11.54 4.74
CA ASP A 53 -1.29 -12.17 5.65
C ASP A 53 -1.70 -12.21 7.13
N LEU A 54 -2.82 -11.59 7.54
CA LEU A 54 -3.25 -11.49 8.94
C LEU A 54 -4.36 -12.49 9.33
N LYS A 55 -4.21 -13.77 8.96
CA LYS A 55 -4.97 -14.87 9.57
C LYS A 55 -4.25 -15.45 10.79
N GLY A 56 -3.93 -14.60 11.76
CA GLY A 56 -3.33 -15.00 13.04
C GLY A 56 -4.26 -14.67 14.21
N VAL A 57 -4.87 -15.69 14.81
CA VAL A 57 -5.74 -15.58 16.01
C VAL A 57 -5.00 -14.85 17.13
N ALA A 58 -5.42 -13.61 17.43
CA ALA A 58 -4.87 -12.85 18.55
C ALA A 58 -5.30 -13.50 19.88
N THR A 59 -4.39 -14.23 20.51
CA THR A 59 -4.58 -14.73 21.88
C THR A 59 -4.37 -13.55 22.84
N LEU A 60 -5.43 -13.07 23.47
CA LEU A 60 -5.39 -11.93 24.38
C LEU A 60 -4.86 -12.34 25.76
N ASN A 61 -3.56 -12.16 26.00
CA ASN A 61 -2.95 -12.38 27.32
C ASN A 61 -3.17 -11.17 28.26
N PHE A 62 -4.26 -11.21 29.02
CA PHE A 62 -4.64 -10.23 30.07
C PHE A 62 -3.89 -10.44 31.40
N GLY A 63 -2.56 -10.31 31.43
CA GLY A 63 -1.87 -10.52 32.70
C GLY A 63 -0.36 -10.33 32.72
N LYS A 64 0.14 -9.11 32.52
CA LYS A 64 1.44 -8.73 33.10
C LYS A 64 1.59 -7.21 33.18
N LYS A 65 1.53 -6.66 34.40
CA LYS A 65 2.04 -5.32 34.67
C LYS A 65 3.57 -5.38 34.49
N ARG A 66 4.07 -4.94 33.33
CA ARG A 66 5.51 -4.80 33.08
C ARG A 66 5.88 -3.34 33.32
N SER A 67 6.62 -3.06 34.38
CA SER A 67 7.42 -1.84 34.46
C SER A 67 8.40 -1.85 33.28
N LEU A 68 8.30 -0.87 32.39
CA LEU A 68 9.17 -0.73 31.23
C LEU A 68 10.35 0.17 31.60
N PRO A 69 11.60 -0.21 31.25
CA PRO A 69 12.72 0.71 31.34
C PRO A 69 12.49 1.83 30.31
N VAL A 70 12.70 3.07 30.74
CA VAL A 70 12.63 4.26 29.88
C VAL A 70 13.81 4.20 28.91
N ALA A 71 13.61 3.53 27.77
CA ALA A 71 14.49 3.62 26.63
C ALA A 71 14.17 4.93 25.89
N GLN A 72 15.15 5.83 25.84
CA GLN A 72 15.08 7.06 25.05
C GLN A 72 14.91 6.70 23.57
N THR A 73 13.65 6.65 23.14
CA THR A 73 13.27 6.37 21.76
C THR A 73 13.23 7.69 21.02
N LYS A 74 14.03 7.80 19.94
CA LYS A 74 14.09 8.96 19.04
C LYS A 74 12.82 9.10 18.16
N SER A 75 11.69 8.57 18.59
CA SER A 75 10.37 8.86 18.03
C SER A 75 9.34 8.88 19.16
N SER A 76 8.60 9.98 19.24
CA SER A 76 7.87 10.42 20.43
C SER A 76 6.53 9.70 20.65
N GLY A 77 6.45 8.38 20.38
CA GLY A 77 5.19 7.63 20.28
C GLY A 77 4.78 6.80 21.49
N VAL A 78 5.70 6.43 22.39
CA VAL A 78 5.36 5.67 23.60
C VAL A 78 4.89 6.65 24.68
N ASN A 79 3.64 6.52 25.14
CA ASN A 79 2.89 7.41 26.06
C ASN A 79 2.07 8.57 25.44
N ARG A 80 1.67 8.50 24.16
CA ARG A 80 0.76 9.52 23.59
C ARG A 80 -0.69 9.34 24.03
N HIS A 81 -1.37 10.46 24.29
CA HIS A 81 -2.79 10.47 24.61
C HIS A 81 -3.62 9.82 23.49
N PRO A 82 -4.65 9.00 23.81
CA PRO A 82 -5.44 8.25 22.83
C PRO A 82 -6.00 9.10 21.68
N TYR A 83 -6.33 10.37 21.96
CA TYR A 83 -6.80 11.36 20.99
C TYR A 83 -5.91 11.46 19.73
N PHE A 84 -4.58 11.39 19.89
CA PHE A 84 -3.64 11.53 18.78
C PHE A 84 -3.44 10.21 18.02
N LYS A 85 -3.53 9.08 18.73
CA LYS A 85 -3.43 7.75 18.13
C LYS A 85 -4.63 7.45 17.22
N SER A 86 -5.85 7.75 17.68
CA SER A 86 -7.07 7.48 16.90
C SER A 86 -7.15 8.27 15.60
N ARG A 87 -6.48 9.43 15.53
CA ARG A 87 -6.51 10.33 14.37
C ARG A 87 -5.26 10.25 13.49
N LYS A 88 -4.36 9.27 13.74
CA LYS A 88 -3.09 9.10 13.02
C LYS A 88 -2.23 10.39 13.02
N LEU A 89 -2.33 11.22 14.06
CA LEU A 89 -1.61 12.49 14.15
C LEU A 89 -0.19 12.30 14.72
N GLN A 90 0.80 12.94 14.07
CA GLN A 90 2.20 12.85 14.48
C GLN A 90 2.83 14.24 14.63
N ARG A 91 3.68 14.39 15.65
CA ARG A 91 4.53 15.58 15.80
C ARG A 91 5.60 15.54 14.72
N VAL A 92 5.57 16.51 13.81
CA VAL A 92 6.65 16.75 12.83
C VAL A 92 7.88 17.24 13.59
N VAL A 93 9.01 16.57 13.41
CA VAL A 93 10.27 16.93 14.06
C VAL A 93 11.25 17.56 13.08
N ASP A 94 11.15 17.15 11.81
CA ASP A 94 11.95 17.63 10.68
C ASP A 94 11.04 17.77 9.45
N PHE A 95 11.36 18.71 8.55
CA PHE A 95 10.63 18.98 7.30
C PHE A 95 11.38 18.44 6.09
#